data_AF-A0A923ME98-F1
#
_entry.id   AF-A0A923ME98-F1
#
_cell.length_a   1.000
_cell.length_b   1.000
_cell.length_c   1.000
_cell.angle_alpha   90.00
_cell.angle_beta   90.00
_cell.angle_gamma   90.00
#
_symmetry.space_group_name_H-M   'P 1'
#
loop_
_entity.id
_entity.type
_entity.pdbx_description
1 polymer ?
#
loop_
_entity_poly.entity_id
_entity_poly.type
_entity_poly.pdbx_seq_one_letter_code
_entity_poly.pdbx_strand_id
1 'polypeptide(L)' 'MLTWLSANLSTLLISLVLFAVVISIVRYLIRQKKQGKHTCGCSGGCAGCSGDCHCGR' A
#
# COMPACT_ATOMS: atom_id res chain seq x y z
N MET A 1 0.78 -33.11 24.62
CA MET A 1 -0.08 -32.55 23.55
C MET A 1 0.30 -31.11 23.16
N LEU A 2 0.68 -30.24 24.11
CA LEU A 2 1.13 -28.86 23.83
C LEU A 2 2.50 -28.75 23.09
N THR A 3 3.30 -29.83 23.07
CA THR A 3 4.59 -29.89 22.37
C THR A 3 4.49 -29.63 20.86
N TRP A 4 3.38 -30.02 20.23
CA TRP A 4 3.14 -29.74 18.82
C TRP A 4 2.93 -28.24 18.55
N LEU A 5 2.34 -27.53 19.50
CA LEU A 5 2.14 -26.10 19.42
C LEU A 5 3.46 -25.34 19.63
N SER A 6 4.31 -25.82 20.54
CA SER A 6 5.65 -25.25 20.76
C SER A 6 6.63 -25.56 19.62
N ALA A 7 6.55 -26.76 19.02
CA ALA A 7 7.41 -27.14 17.89
C ALA A 7 7.12 -26.33 16.62
N ASN A 8 5.86 -25.97 16.41
CA ASN A 8 5.43 -25.15 15.27
C ASN A 8 5.33 -23.65 15.61
N LEU A 9 5.73 -23.24 16.81
CA LEU A 9 5.69 -21.84 17.25
C LEU A 9 6.57 -20.96 16.35
N SER A 10 7.75 -21.46 15.97
CA SER A 10 8.65 -20.79 15.01
C SER A 10 7.99 -20.56 13.66
N THR A 11 7.30 -21.57 13.13
CA THR A 11 6.59 -21.47 11.84
C THR A 11 5.45 -20.46 11.91
N LEU A 12 4.69 -20.45 13.01
CA LEU A 12 3.63 -19.46 13.24
C LEU A 12 4.19 -18.04 13.34
N LEU A 13 5.31 -17.84 14.04
CA LEU A 13 5.97 -16.53 14.14
C LEU A 13 6.47 -16.04 12.78
N ILE A 14 7.13 -16.90 12.01
CA ILE A 14 7.62 -16.56 10.67
C ILE A 14 6.45 -16.23 9.73
N SER A 15 5.38 -17.03 9.78
CA SER A 15 4.16 -16.80 9.00
C SER A 15 3.53 -15.45 9.33
N LEU A 16 3.43 -15.10 10.61
CA LEU A 16 2.87 -13.82 11.06
C LEU A 16 3.70 -12.63 10.56
N VAL A 17 5.04 -12.72 10.65
CA VAL A 17 5.95 -11.68 10.14
C VAL A 17 5.82 -11.53 8.63
N LEU A 18 5.83 -12.65 7.89
CA LEU A 18 5.66 -12.64 6.43
C LEU A 18 4.32 -12.00 6.05
N PHE A 19 3.25 -12.35 6.74
CA PHE A 19 1.92 -11.79 6.51
C PHE A 19 1.89 -10.27 6.78
N ALA A 20 2.52 -9.81 7.85
CA ALA A 20 2.64 -8.38 8.17
C ALA A 20 3.40 -7.60 7.09
N VAL A 21 4.47 -8.19 6.53
CA VAL A 21 5.24 -7.59 5.43
C VAL A 21 4.36 -7.48 4.17
N VAL A 22 3.65 -8.54 3.80
CA VAL A 22 2.73 -8.53 2.64
C VAL A 22 1.66 -7.45 2.80
N ILE A 23 1.00 -7.37 3.97
CA ILE A 23 0.02 -6.32 4.26
C ILE A 23 0.64 -4.93 4.12
N SER A 24 1.86 -4.75 4.64
CA SER A 24 2.56 -3.47 4.58
C SER A 24 2.82 -3.05 3.13
N ILE A 25 3.26 -3.98 2.28
CA ILE A 25 3.47 -3.74 0.84
C ILE A 25 2.14 -3.37 0.17
N VAL A 26 1.07 -4.14 0.39
CA VAL A 26 -0.24 -3.84 -0.21
C VAL A 26 -0.74 -2.46 0.24
N ARG A 27 -0.65 -2.13 1.53
CA ARG A 27 -1.02 -0.79 2.03
C ARG A 27 -0.16 0.31 1.42
N TYR A 28 1.15 0.06 1.26
CA TYR A 28 2.06 0.99 0.61
C TYR A 28 1.67 1.22 -0.85
N LEU A 29 1.35 0.16 -1.61
CA LEU A 29 0.88 0.26 -2.99
C LEU A 29 -0.45 1.00 -3.10
N ILE A 30 -1.41 0.73 -2.21
CA ILE A 30 -2.68 1.45 -2.17
C ILE A 30 -2.46 2.93 -1.85
N ARG A 31 -1.59 3.24 -0.88
CA ARG A 31 -1.23 4.63 -0.53
C ARG A 31 -0.51 5.32 -1.68
N GLN A 32 0.43 4.65 -2.34
CA GLN A 32 1.10 5.19 -3.53
C GLN A 32 0.12 5.43 -4.67
N LYS A 33 -0.83 4.52 -4.91
CA LYS A 33 -1.88 4.71 -5.92
C LYS A 33 -2.77 5.90 -5.56
N LYS A 34 -3.13 6.06 -4.29
CA LYS A 34 -3.94 7.20 -3.82
C LYS A 34 -3.18 8.52 -3.81
N GLN A 35 -1.89 8.49 -3.52
CA GLN A 35 -1.00 9.65 -3.56
C GLN A 35 -0.67 10.07 -4.98
N GLY A 36 -0.98 9.22 -5.96
CA GLY A 36 -0.94 9.55 -7.36
C GLY A 36 0.46 10.00 -7.76
N LYS A 37 1.21 9.11 -8.41
CA LYS A 37 2.25 9.53 -9.34
C LYS A 37 1.57 10.23 -10.52
N HIS A 38 0.91 11.35 -10.26
CA HIS A 38 0.48 12.28 -11.25
C HIS A 38 1.73 13.09 -11.56
N THR A 39 2.33 12.78 -12.71
CA THR A 39 3.21 13.68 -13.44
C THR A 39 2.48 14.96 -13.91
N CYS A 40 1.33 15.27 -13.32
CA CYS A 40 0.54 16.48 -13.45
C CYS A 40 -0.01 16.83 -12.05
N GLY A 41 0.64 17.77 -11.36
CA GLY A 41 0.35 18.15 -9.98
C GLY A 41 -0.98 18.87 -9.78
N CYS A 42 -2.11 18.22 -10.00
CA CYS A 42 -3.43 18.70 -9.55
C CYS A 42 -3.80 18.03 -8.22
N SER A 43 -3.03 18.33 -7.18
CA SER A 43 -3.29 17.91 -5.80
C SER A 43 -4.36 18.81 -5.18
N GLY A 44 -5.62 18.60 -5.57
CA GLY A 44 -6.77 19.25 -4.94
C GLY A 44 -7.86 19.61 -5.94
N GLY A 45 -8.97 18.89 -5.86
CA GLY A 45 -10.28 19.31 -6.34
C GLY A 45 -10.34 19.89 -7.76
N CYS A 46 -10.68 19.07 -8.75
CA CYS A 46 -11.27 19.59 -9.98
C CYS A 46 -12.54 18.82 -10.30
N ALA A 47 -13.63 19.24 -9.66
CA ALA A 47 -15.00 18.91 -10.06
C ALA A 47 -15.45 19.72 -11.30
N GLY A 48 -14.52 20.27 -12.09
CA GLY A 48 -14.81 21.22 -13.17
C GLY A 48 -13.65 21.50 -14.13
N CYS A 49 -12.82 20.51 -14.49
CA CYS A 49 -11.88 20.68 -15.60
C CYS A 49 -12.63 20.68 -16.94
N SER A 50 -13.22 21.83 -17.27
CA SER A 50 -13.62 22.20 -18.63
C SER A 50 -12.56 23.16 -19.17
N GLY A 51 -11.70 22.68 -20.06
CA GLY A 51 -10.77 23.51 -20.81
C GLY A 51 -9.35 23.57 -20.24
N ASP A 52 -8.38 23.20 -21.08
CA ASP A 52 -6.95 23.54 -20.99
C ASP A 52 -6.19 23.19 -19.71
N CYS A 53 -5.90 21.89 -19.55
CA CYS A 53 -4.82 21.46 -18.67
C CYS A 53 -3.46 21.67 -19.38
N HIS A 54 -2.91 22.89 -19.32
CA HIS A 54 -1.51 23.16 -19.68
C HIS A 54 -0.58 22.66 -18.58
N CYS A 55 -0.22 21.37 -18.64
CA CYS A 55 0.92 20.84 -17.90
C CYS A 55 2.20 21.18 -18.66
N GLY A 56 2.77 22.37 -18.41
CA GLY A 56 3.94 22.85 -19.13
C GLY A 56 4.73 23.93 -18.41
N ARG A 57 5.42 23.55 -17.32
CA ARG A 57 6.82 23.85 -16.97
C ARG A 57 7.06 23.58 -15.48
#